data_AF-A0A0S3SGB0-F1
#
_entry.id   AF-A0A0S3SGB0-F1
#
_cell.length_a   1.000
_cell.length_b   1.000
_cell.length_c   1.000
_cell.angle_alpha   90.00
_cell.angle_beta   90.00
_cell.angle_gamma   90.00
#
_symmetry.space_group_name_H-M   'P 1'
#
loop_
_entity.id
_entity.type
_entity.pdbx_description
1 polymer ?
#
loop_
_entity_poly.entity_id
_entity_poly.type
_entity_poly.pdbx_seq_one_letter_code
_entity_poly.pdbx_strand_id
1 'polypeptide(L)'
;MFELEHLLDESVVLDNPRDAVLRLIKKANPGIFVHSIVNGSHDVPFFVSRFREALFHYSALFNMLETNIDREDPTRLMFEKDLFGREIMNIVACEGCERVERPQTYKQWQLQNMRIGFRLLPLDQRVIDRLKKRLRQDAHDTNFMLEVDGGWVLQGWKGRILHASSCWVPA
;
A
#
# COMPACT_ATOMS: atom_id res chain seq x y z
N MET A 1 -9.11 3.67 3.88
CA MET A 1 -7.97 2.73 3.95
C MET A 1 -7.14 3.02 2.71
N PHE A 2 -5.79 2.99 2.75
CA PHE A 2 -4.92 3.44 1.64
C PHE A 2 -4.84 4.96 1.38
N GLU A 3 -5.40 5.81 2.24
CA GLU A 3 -5.50 7.26 1.95
C GLU A 3 -4.22 8.07 2.17
N LEU A 4 -3.30 7.59 3.02
CA LEU A 4 -2.16 8.39 3.45
C LEU A 4 -1.10 8.57 2.35
N GLU A 5 -1.17 7.79 1.28
CA GLU A 5 -0.26 7.93 0.14
C GLU A 5 -0.55 9.18 -0.69
N HIS A 6 -1.76 9.71 -0.66
CA HIS A 6 -2.15 10.94 -1.37
C HIS A 6 -1.66 12.22 -0.69
N LEU A 7 -1.16 12.11 0.55
CA LEU A 7 -0.61 13.25 1.28
C LEU A 7 0.81 13.54 0.81
N LEU A 8 1.13 14.83 0.73
CA LEU A 8 2.51 15.28 0.51
C LEU A 8 3.45 14.68 1.55
N ASP A 9 4.72 14.58 1.20
CA ASP A 9 5.78 14.08 2.05
C ASP A 9 6.90 15.12 2.19
N GLU A 10 7.92 14.77 2.97
CA GLU A 10 9.07 15.65 3.28
C GLU A 10 9.93 16.01 2.06
N SER A 11 9.74 15.36 0.90
CA SER A 11 10.38 15.78 -0.36
C SER A 11 9.74 17.03 -0.97
N VAL A 12 8.54 17.44 -0.51
CA VAL A 12 7.79 18.57 -1.08
C VAL A 12 7.61 19.70 -0.06
N VAL A 13 7.35 19.37 1.20
CA VAL A 13 7.06 20.35 2.26
C VAL A 13 7.84 20.03 3.54
N LEU A 14 8.32 21.07 4.24
CA LEU A 14 9.05 20.91 5.50
C LEU A 14 8.18 20.28 6.60
N ASP A 15 6.91 20.72 6.68
CA ASP A 15 5.94 20.15 7.60
C ASP A 15 5.21 18.98 6.95
N ASN A 16 5.62 17.76 7.28
CA ASN A 16 5.07 16.53 6.70
C ASN A 16 3.58 16.32 7.09
N PRO A 17 2.61 16.43 6.15
CA PRO A 17 1.19 16.27 6.45
C PRO A 17 0.81 14.86 6.92
N ARG A 18 1.57 13.83 6.52
CA ARG A 18 1.37 12.45 6.99
C ARG A 18 1.60 12.37 8.51
N ASP A 19 2.67 13.00 8.99
CA ASP A 19 2.94 13.11 10.43
C ASP A 19 1.82 13.85 11.16
N ALA A 20 1.29 14.94 10.58
CA ALA A 20 0.18 15.69 11.18
C ALA A 20 -1.08 14.83 11.34
N VAL A 21 -1.44 14.05 10.31
CA VAL A 21 -2.58 13.12 10.37
C VAL A 21 -2.32 11.99 11.38
N LEU A 22 -1.13 11.39 11.39
CA LEU A 22 -0.78 10.36 12.37
C LEU A 22 -0.82 10.89 13.81
N ARG A 23 -0.36 12.13 14.06
CA ARG A 23 -0.48 12.79 15.37
C ARG A 23 -1.93 13.03 15.76
N LEU A 24 -2.79 13.41 14.80
CA LEU A 24 -4.22 13.58 15.03
C LEU A 24 -4.88 12.24 15.41
N ILE A 25 -4.60 11.17 14.67
CA ILE A 25 -5.08 9.81 14.98
C ILE A 25 -4.62 9.40 16.37
N LYS A 26 -3.34 9.65 16.71
CA LYS A 26 -2.81 9.34 18.04
C LYS A 26 -3.54 10.12 19.14
N LYS A 27 -3.78 11.42 18.93
CA LYS A 27 -4.50 12.29 19.86
C LYS A 27 -5.95 11.85 20.10
N ALA A 28 -6.60 11.25 19.09
CA ALA A 28 -7.92 10.64 19.24
C ALA A 28 -7.92 9.38 20.14
N ASN A 29 -6.74 8.86 20.49
CA ASN A 29 -6.53 7.72 21.38
C ASN A 29 -7.38 6.47 21.05
N PRO A 30 -7.33 5.96 19.81
CA PRO A 30 -8.10 4.78 19.43
C PRO A 30 -7.63 3.53 20.18
N GLY A 31 -8.56 2.62 20.45
CA GLY A 31 -8.23 1.30 21.02
C GLY A 31 -7.35 0.46 20.09
N ILE A 32 -7.55 0.57 18.77
CA ILE A 32 -6.69 0.01 17.72
C ILE A 32 -6.74 0.96 16.51
N PHE A 33 -5.58 1.27 15.93
CA PHE A 33 -5.44 1.92 14.63
C PHE A 33 -5.01 0.88 13.59
N VAL A 34 -5.88 0.56 12.63
CA VAL A 34 -5.55 -0.33 11.51
C VAL A 34 -5.03 0.51 10.36
N HIS A 35 -3.81 0.20 9.91
CA HIS A 35 -3.15 0.92 8.84
C HIS A 35 -2.89 -0.02 7.67
N SER A 36 -3.62 0.18 6.57
CA SER A 36 -3.31 -0.50 5.29
C SER A 36 -2.86 0.49 4.25
N ILE A 37 -1.84 0.09 3.50
CA ILE A 37 -1.09 0.92 2.55
C ILE A 37 -0.82 0.14 1.26
N VAL A 38 -0.78 0.86 0.14
CA VAL A 38 -0.18 0.35 -1.09
C VAL A 38 1.33 0.36 -0.87
N ASN A 39 1.96 -0.78 -1.13
CA ASN A 39 3.38 -0.94 -0.92
C ASN A 39 4.14 -0.63 -2.22
N GLY A 40 4.79 0.53 -2.23
CA GLY A 40 5.62 0.99 -3.35
C GLY A 40 6.72 1.93 -2.88
N SER A 41 7.79 2.06 -3.66
CA SER A 41 8.90 3.00 -3.42
C SER A 41 9.01 4.03 -4.55
N HIS A 42 7.85 4.45 -5.07
CA HIS A 42 7.73 5.44 -6.14
C HIS A 42 7.17 6.79 -5.62
N ASP A 43 7.35 7.07 -4.32
CA ASP A 43 7.19 8.39 -3.70
C ASP A 43 8.36 9.35 -4.04
N VAL A 44 9.50 8.82 -4.49
CA VAL A 44 10.74 9.59 -4.75
C VAL A 44 10.62 10.65 -5.87
N PRO A 45 11.35 11.78 -5.78
CA PRO A 45 11.28 12.85 -6.78
C PRO A 45 12.02 12.51 -8.10
N PHE A 46 12.88 11.49 -8.11
CA PHE A 46 13.70 11.16 -9.28
C PHE A 46 12.91 10.32 -10.30
N PHE A 47 12.64 10.91 -11.47
CA PHE A 47 11.79 10.31 -12.51
C PHE A 47 12.18 8.87 -12.89
N VAL A 48 13.45 8.60 -13.23
CA VAL A 48 13.85 7.26 -13.75
C VAL A 48 13.60 6.16 -12.71
N SER A 49 13.97 6.40 -11.45
CA SER A 49 13.73 5.46 -10.36
C SER A 49 12.24 5.27 -10.11
N ARG A 50 11.49 6.38 -10.05
CA ARG A 50 10.04 6.38 -9.85
C ARG A 50 9.31 5.61 -10.96
N PHE A 51 9.60 5.94 -12.22
CA PHE A 51 9.02 5.31 -13.41
C PHE A 51 9.27 3.80 -13.40
N ARG A 52 10.50 3.38 -13.13
CA ARG A 52 10.86 1.95 -13.08
C ARG A 52 10.08 1.20 -12.00
N GLU A 53 10.01 1.76 -10.80
CA GLU A 53 9.27 1.12 -9.69
C GLU A 53 7.76 1.09 -9.94
N ALA A 54 7.18 2.15 -10.51
CA ALA A 54 5.79 2.17 -10.92
C ALA A 54 5.50 1.14 -12.02
N LEU A 55 6.34 1.06 -13.05
CA LEU A 55 6.22 0.08 -14.12
C LEU A 55 6.15 -1.34 -13.55
N PHE A 56 7.05 -1.71 -12.65
CA PHE A 56 7.02 -3.04 -12.05
C PHE A 56 5.81 -3.27 -11.12
N HIS A 57 5.38 -2.25 -10.38
CA HIS A 57 4.20 -2.33 -9.53
C HIS A 57 2.93 -2.59 -10.37
N TYR A 58 2.67 -1.74 -11.36
CA TYR A 58 1.48 -1.88 -12.21
C TYR A 58 1.57 -3.08 -13.14
N SER A 59 2.75 -3.47 -13.62
CA SER A 59 2.89 -4.71 -14.40
C SER A 59 2.43 -5.94 -13.60
N ALA A 60 2.69 -5.97 -12.29
CA ALA A 60 2.18 -7.04 -11.43
C ALA A 60 0.65 -6.98 -11.25
N LEU A 61 0.07 -5.79 -11.10
CA LEU A 61 -1.39 -5.61 -11.01
C LEU A 61 -2.10 -6.00 -12.32
N PHE A 62 -1.63 -5.53 -13.46
CA PHE A 62 -2.18 -5.90 -14.77
C PHE A 62 -2.04 -7.40 -15.02
N ASN A 63 -0.88 -8.00 -14.71
CA ASN A 63 -0.71 -9.45 -14.85
C ASN A 63 -1.63 -10.24 -13.91
N MET A 64 -1.86 -9.75 -12.69
CA MET A 64 -2.81 -10.35 -11.76
C MET A 64 -4.23 -10.31 -12.32
N LEU A 65 -4.69 -9.18 -12.83
CA LEU A 65 -6.02 -9.08 -13.44
C LEU A 65 -6.13 -9.95 -14.69
N GLU A 66 -5.11 -9.95 -15.54
CA GLU A 66 -5.08 -10.77 -16.75
C GLU A 66 -5.19 -12.27 -16.48
N THR A 67 -4.58 -12.73 -15.39
CA THR A 67 -4.58 -14.15 -15.04
C THR A 67 -5.88 -14.59 -14.37
N ASN A 68 -6.54 -13.69 -13.63
CA ASN A 68 -7.64 -14.05 -12.74
C ASN A 68 -9.02 -13.53 -13.19
N ILE A 69 -9.08 -12.62 -14.16
CA ILE A 69 -10.33 -11.99 -14.60
C ILE A 69 -10.40 -11.98 -16.13
N ASP A 70 -11.56 -12.39 -16.65
CA ASP A 70 -11.84 -12.41 -18.08
C ASP A 70 -11.59 -11.04 -18.73
N ARG A 71 -11.07 -11.08 -19.96
CA ARG A 71 -10.66 -9.87 -20.68
C ARG A 71 -11.79 -8.87 -20.92
N GLU A 72 -12.98 -9.38 -21.20
CA GLU A 72 -14.16 -8.56 -21.48
C GLU A 72 -14.95 -8.21 -20.21
N ASP A 73 -14.45 -8.59 -19.02
CA ASP A 73 -15.08 -8.23 -17.76
C ASP A 73 -15.04 -6.69 -17.57
N PRO A 74 -16.20 -6.02 -17.43
CA PRO A 74 -16.24 -4.57 -17.26
C PRO A 74 -15.51 -4.08 -16.00
N THR A 75 -15.45 -4.90 -14.95
CA THR A 75 -14.72 -4.59 -13.70
C THR A 75 -13.24 -4.55 -13.95
N ARG A 76 -12.69 -5.50 -14.72
CA ARG A 76 -11.28 -5.48 -15.13
C ARG A 76 -10.96 -4.21 -15.90
N LEU A 77 -11.79 -3.85 -16.87
CA LEU A 77 -11.60 -2.63 -17.68
C LEU A 77 -11.62 -1.36 -16.82
N MET A 78 -12.52 -1.29 -15.83
CA MET A 78 -12.59 -0.19 -14.86
C MET A 78 -11.29 -0.08 -14.05
N PHE A 79 -10.76 -1.20 -13.53
CA PHE A 79 -9.48 -1.19 -12.81
C PHE A 79 -8.32 -0.75 -13.70
N GLU A 80 -8.17 -1.37 -14.88
CA GLU A 80 -7.04 -1.11 -15.77
C GLU A 80 -7.04 0.32 -16.32
N LYS A 81 -8.20 0.85 -16.74
CA LYS A 81 -8.30 2.17 -17.39
C LYS A 81 -8.54 3.30 -16.42
N ASP A 82 -9.52 3.16 -15.54
CA ASP A 82 -10.02 4.28 -14.73
C ASP A 82 -9.31 4.40 -13.40
N LEU A 83 -8.85 3.30 -12.81
CA LEU A 83 -8.06 3.35 -11.57
C LEU A 83 -6.57 3.42 -11.89
N PHE A 84 -5.98 2.32 -12.34
CA PHE A 84 -4.53 2.23 -12.57
C PHE A 84 -4.05 3.20 -13.64
N GLY A 85 -4.81 3.38 -14.72
CA GLY A 85 -4.48 4.36 -15.75
C GLY A 85 -4.33 5.78 -15.21
N ARG A 86 -5.20 6.20 -14.28
CA ARG A 86 -5.12 7.55 -13.67
C ARG A 86 -3.94 7.67 -12.71
N GLU A 87 -3.71 6.66 -11.89
CA GLU A 87 -2.58 6.65 -10.96
C GLU A 87 -1.24 6.68 -11.72
N ILE A 88 -1.09 5.82 -12.75
CA ILE A 88 0.08 5.81 -13.63
C ILE A 88 0.31 7.18 -14.26
N MET A 89 -0.75 7.80 -14.80
CA MET A 89 -0.65 9.13 -15.40
C MET A 89 -0.16 10.16 -14.37
N ASN A 90 -0.66 10.15 -13.13
CA ASN A 90 -0.18 11.06 -12.11
C ASN A 90 1.29 10.81 -11.74
N ILE A 91 1.70 9.55 -11.57
CA ILE A 91 3.08 9.19 -11.21
C ILE A 91 4.08 9.60 -12.29
N VAL A 92 3.70 9.46 -13.57
CA VAL A 92 4.59 9.69 -14.71
C VAL A 92 4.58 11.15 -15.17
N ALA A 93 3.41 11.79 -15.22
CA ALA A 93 3.26 13.11 -15.84
C ALA A 93 3.32 14.29 -14.86
N CYS A 94 3.08 14.07 -13.56
CA CYS A 94 3.05 15.14 -12.57
C CYS A 94 4.33 15.16 -11.70
N GLU A 95 4.64 16.34 -11.17
CA GLU A 95 5.77 16.57 -10.26
C GLU A 95 5.36 17.48 -9.09
N GLY A 96 6.24 17.61 -8.09
CA GLY A 96 6.02 18.53 -6.96
C GLY A 96 4.67 18.28 -6.26
N CYS A 97 3.92 19.35 -5.98
CA CYS A 97 2.60 19.24 -5.33
C CYS A 97 1.49 18.70 -6.24
N GLU A 98 1.68 18.68 -7.56
CA GLU A 98 0.68 18.14 -8.51
C GLU A 98 0.68 16.61 -8.56
N ARG A 99 1.80 15.99 -8.16
CA ARG A 99 1.88 14.54 -7.99
C ARG A 99 1.29 14.13 -6.64
N VAL A 100 0.15 13.45 -6.70
CA VAL A 100 -0.59 12.96 -5.53
C VAL A 100 -0.23 11.52 -5.19
N GLU A 101 0.04 10.67 -6.19
CA GLU A 101 0.37 9.27 -5.97
C GLU A 101 1.80 9.10 -5.43
N ARG A 102 1.90 8.82 -4.12
CA ARG A 102 3.16 8.72 -3.38
C ARG A 102 3.17 7.54 -2.39
N PRO A 103 3.00 6.30 -2.87
CA PRO A 103 3.10 5.12 -2.01
C PRO A 103 4.50 5.01 -1.42
N GLN A 104 4.50 4.60 -0.15
CA GLN A 104 5.70 4.30 0.62
C GLN A 104 5.70 2.84 1.01
N THR A 105 6.90 2.28 1.21
CA THR A 105 7.03 0.90 1.67
C THR A 105 6.49 0.75 3.08
N TYR A 106 6.00 -0.46 3.43
CA TYR A 106 5.54 -0.72 4.80
C TYR A 106 6.64 -0.49 5.85
N LYS A 107 7.92 -0.64 5.48
CA LYS A 107 9.07 -0.33 6.34
C LYS A 107 9.21 1.17 6.63
N GLN A 108 9.03 2.02 5.62
CA GLN A 108 8.99 3.48 5.82
C GLN A 108 7.81 3.86 6.72
N TRP A 109 6.63 3.30 6.47
CA TRP A 109 5.46 3.52 7.33
C TRP A 109 5.65 3.03 8.76
N GLN A 110 6.33 1.90 8.97
CA GLN A 110 6.65 1.39 10.29
C GLN A 110 7.52 2.37 11.07
N LEU A 111 8.59 2.89 10.45
CA LEU A 111 9.47 3.87 11.08
C LEU A 111 8.71 5.16 11.42
N GLN A 112 7.85 5.65 10.52
CA GLN A 112 7.03 6.84 10.79
C GLN A 112 6.04 6.63 11.94
N ASN A 113 5.31 5.52 11.95
CA ASN A 113 4.36 5.21 13.04
C ASN A 113 5.08 5.12 14.38
N MET A 114 6.22 4.43 14.44
CA MET A 114 7.04 4.35 15.66
C MET A 114 7.55 5.72 16.10
N ARG A 115 7.98 6.60 15.16
CA ARG A 115 8.44 7.97 15.44
C ARG A 115 7.33 8.83 16.05
N ILE A 116 6.09 8.69 15.60
CA ILE A 116 4.92 9.39 16.17
C ILE A 116 4.52 8.80 17.54
N GLY A 117 5.11 7.66 17.93
CA GLY A 117 4.85 6.97 19.18
C GLY A 117 3.60 6.10 19.10
N PHE A 118 3.40 5.42 17.98
CA PHE A 118 2.56 4.23 17.95
C PHE A 118 3.40 2.99 18.26
N ARG A 119 2.79 2.01 18.91
CA ARG A 119 3.36 0.68 19.11
C ARG A 119 2.61 -0.32 18.26
N LEU A 120 3.36 -1.12 17.50
CA LEU A 120 2.81 -2.18 16.68
C LEU A 120 2.22 -3.28 17.57
N LEU A 121 1.02 -3.74 17.23
CA LEU A 121 0.37 -4.87 17.87
C LEU A 121 0.78 -6.19 17.19
N PRO A 122 1.14 -7.22 17.95
CA PRO A 122 1.31 -8.57 17.43
C PRO A 122 0.02 -9.07 16.79
N LEU A 123 0.15 -9.79 15.68
CA LEU A 123 -0.97 -10.42 14.98
C LEU A 123 -1.35 -11.73 15.68
N ASP A 124 -2.65 -12.00 15.81
CA ASP A 124 -3.13 -13.31 16.26
C ASP A 124 -2.89 -14.34 15.15
N GLN A 125 -2.03 -15.33 15.42
CA GLN A 125 -1.69 -16.38 14.48
C GLN A 125 -2.92 -17.15 13.97
N ARG A 126 -3.96 -17.32 14.80
CA ARG A 126 -5.22 -17.97 14.39
C ARG A 126 -5.95 -17.19 13.32
N VAL A 127 -5.87 -15.86 13.38
CA VAL A 127 -6.45 -14.97 12.35
C VAL A 127 -5.64 -15.09 11.07
N ILE A 128 -4.31 -15.07 11.16
CA ILE A 128 -3.42 -15.23 10.00
C ILE A 128 -3.62 -16.57 9.31
N ASP A 129 -3.69 -17.67 10.07
CA ASP A 129 -3.89 -19.00 9.51
C ASP A 129 -5.26 -19.11 8.82
N ARG A 130 -6.30 -18.48 9.39
CA ARG A 130 -7.62 -18.39 8.76
C ARG A 130 -7.58 -17.60 7.46
N LEU A 131 -6.89 -16.46 7.43
CA LEU A 131 -6.72 -15.65 6.22
C LEU A 131 -5.96 -16.41 5.13
N LYS A 132 -4.86 -17.09 5.49
CA LYS A 132 -4.10 -17.95 4.55
C LYS A 132 -4.95 -19.10 4.03
N LYS A 133 -5.73 -19.77 4.89
CA LYS A 133 -6.63 -20.84 4.48
C LYS A 133 -7.69 -20.32 3.52
N ARG A 134 -8.31 -19.19 3.84
CA ARG A 134 -9.31 -18.55 2.98
C ARG A 134 -8.74 -18.16 1.63
N LEU A 135 -7.55 -17.55 1.60
CA LEU A 135 -6.88 -17.23 0.35
C LEU A 135 -6.67 -18.49 -0.52
N ARG A 136 -6.25 -19.61 0.06
CA ARG A 136 -6.08 -20.88 -0.68
C ARG A 136 -7.39 -21.49 -1.18
N GLN A 137 -8.52 -21.16 -0.55
CA GLN A 137 -9.84 -21.66 -0.94
C GLN A 137 -10.50 -20.78 -2.00
N ASP A 138 -10.34 -19.46 -1.85
CA ASP A 138 -10.99 -18.45 -2.69
C ASP A 138 -10.13 -18.11 -3.93
N ALA A 139 -8.81 -18.20 -3.84
CA ALA A 139 -7.92 -17.89 -4.97
C ALA A 139 -7.89 -19.03 -5.98
N HIS A 140 -8.17 -18.70 -7.23
CA HIS A 140 -8.01 -19.63 -8.36
C HIS A 140 -6.54 -19.87 -8.74
N ASP A 141 -5.66 -18.92 -8.39
CA ASP A 141 -4.24 -18.96 -8.75
C ASP A 141 -3.34 -18.99 -7.49
N THR A 142 -2.29 -19.82 -7.53
CA THR A 142 -1.33 -20.01 -6.43
C THR A 142 -0.29 -18.88 -6.34
N ASN A 143 -0.25 -17.98 -7.30
CA ASN A 143 0.65 -16.82 -7.34
C ASN A 143 0.23 -15.70 -6.38
N PHE A 144 -0.98 -15.74 -5.81
CA PHE A 144 -1.36 -14.87 -4.72
C PHE A 144 -0.54 -15.19 -3.46
N MET A 145 0.01 -14.15 -2.83
CA MET A 145 0.77 -14.29 -1.59
C MET A 145 0.03 -13.61 -0.43
N LEU A 146 0.10 -14.26 0.73
CA LEU A 146 -0.19 -13.66 2.03
C LEU A 146 0.90 -14.06 3.01
N GLU A 147 1.78 -13.11 3.32
CA GLU A 147 2.93 -13.30 4.19
C GLU A 147 2.84 -12.41 5.43
N VAL A 148 3.68 -12.71 6.43
CA VAL A 148 3.79 -11.88 7.63
C VAL A 148 5.25 -11.51 7.82
N ASP A 149 5.51 -10.21 7.92
CA ASP A 149 6.84 -9.68 8.25
C ASP A 149 6.74 -8.65 9.37
N GLY A 150 7.44 -8.88 10.47
CA GLY A 150 7.56 -7.92 11.56
C GLY A 150 6.23 -7.41 12.13
N GLY A 151 5.14 -8.18 12.06
CA GLY A 151 3.79 -7.76 12.50
C GLY A 151 2.92 -7.09 11.43
N TRP A 152 3.40 -7.01 10.18
CA TRP A 152 2.60 -6.64 9.01
C TRP A 152 2.07 -7.88 8.29
N VAL A 153 0.85 -7.80 7.79
CA VAL A 153 0.29 -8.73 6.82
C VAL A 153 0.59 -8.19 5.43
N LEU A 154 1.35 -8.94 4.64
CA LEU A 154 1.78 -8.57 3.30
C LEU A 154 0.95 -9.32 2.27
N GLN A 155 0.39 -8.61 1.31
CA GLN A 155 -0.43 -9.17 0.23
C GLN A 155 0.22 -8.86 -1.11
N GLY A 156 0.23 -9.82 -2.02
CA GLY A 156 0.93 -9.62 -3.28
C GLY A 156 0.73 -10.70 -4.32
N TRP A 157 1.46 -10.56 -5.42
CA TRP A 157 1.34 -11.37 -6.64
C TRP A 157 2.73 -11.71 -7.20
N LYS A 158 3.00 -12.99 -7.48
CA LYS A 158 4.26 -13.48 -8.08
C LYS A 158 5.53 -12.94 -7.40
N GLY A 159 5.55 -12.96 -6.07
CA GLY A 159 6.69 -12.50 -5.28
C GLY A 159 6.80 -10.98 -5.10
N ARG A 160 5.90 -10.17 -5.68
CA ARG A 160 5.83 -8.72 -5.42
C ARG A 160 4.77 -8.40 -4.37
N ILE A 161 5.17 -7.69 -3.32
CA ILE A 161 4.26 -7.16 -2.29
C ILE A 161 3.56 -5.92 -2.86
N LEU A 162 2.23 -5.97 -2.95
CA LEU A 162 1.39 -4.91 -3.51
C LEU A 162 0.71 -4.08 -2.41
N HIS A 163 0.26 -4.75 -1.33
CA HIS A 163 -0.40 -4.10 -0.20
C HIS A 163 0.18 -4.63 1.12
N ALA A 164 0.11 -3.81 2.15
CA ALA A 164 0.48 -4.21 3.50
C ALA A 164 -0.53 -3.66 4.52
N SER A 165 -0.82 -4.44 5.56
CA SER A 165 -1.69 -4.02 6.66
C SER A 165 -1.05 -4.30 8.01
N SER A 166 -1.26 -3.41 8.98
CA SER A 166 -0.79 -3.56 10.36
C SER A 166 -1.76 -2.94 11.36
N CYS A 167 -1.64 -3.35 12.62
CA CYS A 167 -2.46 -2.84 13.72
C CYS A 167 -1.56 -2.14 14.76
N TRP A 168 -1.97 -0.96 15.21
CA TRP A 168 -1.19 -0.10 16.09
C TRP A 168 -2.02 0.36 17.29
N VAL A 169 -1.34 0.72 18.37
CA VAL A 169 -1.93 1.44 19.50
C VAL A 169 -1.11 2.69 19.83
N PRO A 170 -1.75 3.77 20.29
CA PRO A 170 -1.04 4.90 20.89
C PRO A 170 -0.14 4.41 22.03
N ALA A 171 1.12 4.85 22.05
CA ALA A 171 2.07 4.62 23.13
C ALA A 171 2.45 5.92 23.83
#